data_AF-A0AAX4PCM3-F1
#
_entry.id   AF-A0AAX4PCM3-F1
#
_cell.length_a   1.000
_cell.length_b   1.000
_cell.length_c   1.000
_cell.angle_alpha   90.00
_cell.angle_beta   90.00
_cell.angle_gamma   90.00
#
_symmetry.space_group_name_H-M   'P 1'
#
loop_
_entity.id
_entity.type
_entity.pdbx_description
1 polymer ?
#
loop_
_entity_poly.entity_id
_entity_poly.type
_entity_poly.pdbx_seq_one_letter_code
_entity_poly.pdbx_strand_id
1 'polypeptide(L)'
;MMATNASTTQAKAMPRARGHSLRSLPRGVGRRTGRAIGPSPARANPPSKGAQEATQWIENWRRKSGKPSVVVEASAADSASVGAFDKVFSVVPNARNNRSLWGVGLMQLLWTASTLMYVSVLPIYMKQELGLSMTKIGVLEGAAVAAAFFSKVFSGIVSDALRSRTAVIFVGAMLTLACKPMFAASATIKATYGTTVCFYWIFSGKIADRLSKGIRAAPTDALLADLSPGNSRSKAFSLTQSLATFGGVLGSSLTAAMLFRGASYETIFLLASVPSFLAIVVLFTAVKQPELEEEGQSAGQAQEKKEKKQGGGFGEVLRNAATLPWQFYFAALIVSTLYVARFSESFVILRAKSLGWETAALPLLLTCNQVLQGLFTYPMGVLADNLGRKQILTIGFLVLIAANAVFIGSSHPLGAVVGFLIVGLHMSMTQANTKALLTEYISPTQRGTAFAVFAVFSGFALSFGNTLAGVLNDKIAGVGCFYGGAAATTAATLLLLVYFAVVGKKEQQA
;
A
#
# COMPACT_ATOMS: atom_id res chain seq x y z
N MET A 1 41.26 35.19 -48.63
CA MET A 1 41.75 36.58 -48.51
C MET A 1 41.83 36.93 -47.04
N MET A 2 42.91 37.58 -46.57
CA MET A 2 43.13 38.08 -45.19
C MET A 2 43.07 36.99 -44.08
N ALA A 3 44.09 36.66 -43.27
CA ALA A 3 45.36 37.30 -42.89
C ALA A 3 45.18 38.59 -42.04
N THR A 4 45.87 38.84 -40.92
CA THR A 4 46.85 38.02 -40.14
C THR A 4 47.10 38.64 -38.75
N ASN A 5 47.52 37.85 -37.75
CA ASN A 5 48.54 38.15 -36.72
C ASN A 5 48.74 36.89 -35.84
N ALA A 6 49.91 36.31 -35.53
CA ALA A 6 51.28 36.79 -35.19
C ALA A 6 51.44 37.14 -33.68
N SER A 7 52.51 36.80 -32.93
CA SER A 7 53.69 35.90 -33.09
C SER A 7 54.50 35.85 -31.73
N THR A 8 55.47 35.00 -31.34
CA THR A 8 56.03 33.68 -31.76
C THR A 8 56.81 33.03 -30.55
N THR A 9 56.96 31.70 -30.48
CA THR A 9 58.01 30.93 -29.72
C THR A 9 58.03 31.01 -28.18
N GLN A 10 58.78 30.19 -27.40
CA GLN A 10 59.92 29.28 -27.68
C GLN A 10 59.92 27.99 -26.80
N ALA A 11 60.82 27.02 -27.05
CA ALA A 11 60.82 25.70 -26.39
C ALA A 11 62.23 25.21 -25.94
N LYS A 12 62.27 24.37 -24.88
CA LYS A 12 63.35 23.46 -24.38
C LYS A 12 62.86 22.81 -23.05
N ALA A 13 63.27 21.63 -22.58
CA ALA A 13 63.97 20.48 -23.16
C ALA A 13 63.75 19.22 -22.28
N MET A 14 63.99 18.01 -22.79
CA MET A 14 64.15 16.79 -21.98
C MET A 14 65.58 16.65 -21.41
N PRO A 15 65.76 15.84 -20.36
CA PRO A 15 66.74 14.74 -20.47
C PRO A 15 66.15 13.34 -20.13
N ARG A 16 66.95 12.29 -20.37
CA ARG A 16 66.54 10.86 -20.36
C ARG A 16 67.14 10.04 -19.21
N ALA A 17 66.41 8.97 -18.87
CA ALA A 17 66.88 7.61 -18.51
C ALA A 17 67.69 7.32 -17.22
N ARG A 18 67.18 6.32 -16.47
CA ARG A 18 67.86 5.08 -16.00
C ARG A 18 66.76 4.07 -15.55
N GLY A 19 66.91 2.74 -15.66
CA GLY A 19 68.00 2.03 -16.35
C GLY A 19 68.33 0.59 -15.90
N HIS A 20 67.39 -0.25 -15.43
CA HIS A 20 67.64 -1.66 -15.06
C HIS A 20 66.34 -2.50 -15.20
N SER A 21 66.33 -3.83 -15.35
CA SER A 21 67.29 -4.78 -15.94
C SER A 21 66.59 -6.15 -16.09
N LEU A 22 66.52 -6.73 -17.29
CA LEU A 22 65.96 -8.08 -17.49
C LEU A 22 66.91 -9.17 -16.98
N ARG A 23 66.37 -10.31 -16.50
CA ARG A 23 67.13 -11.56 -16.34
C ARG A 23 66.31 -12.83 -16.60
N SER A 24 66.84 -13.64 -17.52
CA SER A 24 66.74 -15.11 -17.62
C SER A 24 65.38 -15.81 -17.43
N LEU A 25 64.81 -16.27 -18.55
CA LEU A 25 64.08 -17.54 -18.62
C LEU A 25 64.98 -18.74 -18.27
N PRO A 26 64.41 -19.83 -17.77
CA PRO A 26 64.83 -21.19 -18.11
C PRO A 26 63.80 -21.87 -19.04
N ARG A 27 64.27 -22.65 -20.02
CA ARG A 27 63.42 -23.59 -20.77
C ARG A 27 63.25 -24.88 -19.96
N GLY A 28 62.04 -25.43 -19.92
CA GLY A 28 61.76 -26.76 -19.37
C GLY A 28 60.62 -27.43 -20.13
N VAL A 29 60.86 -28.60 -20.71
CA VAL A 29 59.89 -29.34 -21.54
C VAL A 29 59.17 -30.37 -20.69
N GLY A 30 57.83 -30.42 -20.76
CA GLY A 30 57.04 -31.42 -20.05
C GLY A 30 55.61 -31.55 -20.58
N ARG A 31 55.37 -32.48 -21.52
CA ARG A 31 54.01 -32.90 -21.88
C ARG A 31 53.40 -33.67 -20.71
N ARG A 32 52.23 -33.25 -20.20
CA ARG A 32 51.16 -34.17 -19.77
C ARG A 32 49.79 -33.50 -19.70
N THR A 33 48.81 -34.24 -20.16
CA THR A 33 47.37 -33.93 -20.27
C THR A 33 46.77 -33.36 -18.98
N GLY A 34 46.20 -32.15 -19.05
CA GLY A 34 45.47 -31.51 -17.96
C GLY A 34 43.95 -31.53 -18.20
N ARG A 35 43.19 -32.08 -17.25
CA ARG A 35 41.71 -32.01 -17.20
C ARG A 35 41.28 -30.56 -16.92
N ALA A 36 40.15 -30.12 -17.47
CA ALA A 36 39.55 -28.85 -17.06
C ALA A 36 39.11 -28.92 -15.58
N ILE A 37 39.45 -27.90 -14.80
CA ILE A 37 39.05 -27.74 -13.39
C ILE A 37 38.36 -26.37 -13.27
N GLY A 38 37.22 -26.32 -12.59
CA GLY A 38 36.43 -25.11 -12.41
C GLY A 38 37.06 -24.10 -11.43
N PRO A 39 36.49 -22.89 -11.31
CA PRO A 39 37.02 -21.85 -10.43
C PRO A 39 36.96 -22.27 -8.96
N SER A 40 38.08 -22.08 -8.24
CA SER A 40 38.17 -22.30 -6.80
C SER A 40 37.28 -21.30 -6.04
N PRO A 41 36.59 -21.71 -4.95
CA PRO A 41 35.84 -20.78 -4.11
C PRO A 41 36.79 -19.78 -3.44
N ALA A 42 36.36 -18.51 -3.38
CA ALA A 42 37.09 -17.47 -2.67
C ALA A 42 37.08 -17.75 -1.15
N ARG A 43 38.23 -17.58 -0.49
CA ARG A 43 38.28 -17.59 0.99
C ARG A 43 37.48 -16.40 1.50
N ALA A 44 36.44 -16.67 2.31
CA ALA A 44 35.79 -15.63 3.09
C ALA A 44 36.81 -15.03 4.08
N ASN A 45 36.76 -13.71 4.26
CA ASN A 45 37.54 -13.05 5.32
C ASN A 45 37.06 -13.55 6.70
N PRO A 46 37.96 -13.69 7.69
CA PRO A 46 37.55 -14.02 9.05
C PRO A 46 36.62 -12.92 9.60
N PRO A 47 35.64 -13.28 10.45
CA PRO A 47 34.74 -12.30 11.06
C PRO A 47 35.53 -11.28 11.89
N SER A 48 35.06 -10.03 11.91
CA SER A 48 35.67 -8.96 12.70
C SER A 48 35.63 -9.28 14.20
N LYS A 49 36.58 -8.72 14.97
CA LYS A 49 36.70 -8.97 16.42
C LYS A 49 35.36 -8.80 17.16
N GLY A 50 34.64 -7.71 16.91
CA GLY A 50 33.31 -7.48 17.51
C GLY A 50 32.26 -8.55 17.20
N ALA A 51 32.34 -9.24 16.04
CA ALA A 51 31.46 -10.37 15.73
C ALA A 51 31.88 -11.65 16.47
N GLN A 52 33.19 -11.86 16.69
CA GLN A 52 33.70 -12.96 17.52
C GLN A 52 33.35 -12.74 19.00
N GLU A 53 33.54 -11.52 19.51
CA GLU A 53 33.19 -11.08 20.86
C GLU A 53 31.68 -11.19 21.12
N ALA A 54 30.83 -10.74 20.18
CA ALA A 54 29.38 -10.91 20.27
C ALA A 54 28.96 -12.39 20.31
N THR A 55 29.62 -13.25 19.53
CA THR A 55 29.36 -14.70 19.54
C THR A 55 29.73 -15.32 20.89
N GLN A 56 30.93 -15.03 21.41
CA GLN A 56 31.35 -15.47 22.74
C GLN A 56 30.46 -14.92 23.87
N TRP A 57 29.94 -13.70 23.74
CA TRP A 57 29.01 -13.13 24.72
C TRP A 57 27.67 -13.88 24.75
N ILE A 58 27.09 -14.17 23.57
CA ILE A 58 25.86 -14.95 23.44
C ILE A 58 26.05 -16.36 24.03
N GLU A 59 27.20 -16.98 23.77
CA GLU A 59 27.52 -18.34 24.24
C GLU A 59 27.72 -18.40 25.77
N ASN A 60 28.45 -17.44 26.34
CA ASN A 60 28.58 -17.29 27.79
C ASN A 60 27.23 -16.98 28.47
N TRP A 61 26.38 -16.17 27.86
CA TRP A 61 25.03 -15.89 28.36
C TRP A 61 24.11 -17.13 28.32
N ARG A 62 24.22 -17.97 27.27
CA ARG A 62 23.54 -19.28 27.22
C ARG A 62 24.05 -20.23 28.30
N ARG A 63 25.37 -20.34 28.50
CA ARG A 63 25.96 -21.20 29.55
C ARG A 63 25.52 -20.80 30.96
N LYS A 64 25.28 -19.51 31.21
CA LYS A 64 24.74 -18.99 32.49
C LYS A 64 23.20 -19.13 32.63
N SER A 65 22.47 -19.42 31.56
CA SER A 65 20.99 -19.49 31.58
C SER A 65 20.41 -20.90 31.38
N GLY A 66 21.26 -21.93 31.39
CA GLY A 66 20.84 -23.35 31.46
C GLY A 66 20.10 -23.88 30.24
N LYS A 67 20.04 -23.12 29.13
CA LYS A 67 19.31 -23.51 27.93
C LYS A 67 20.16 -24.45 27.07
N PRO A 68 19.64 -25.63 26.67
CA PRO A 68 20.37 -26.56 25.84
C PRO A 68 20.68 -25.96 24.47
N SER A 69 21.75 -26.44 23.85
CA SER A 69 22.13 -26.09 22.49
C SER A 69 21.11 -26.63 21.50
N VAL A 70 20.14 -25.81 21.10
CA VAL A 70 19.45 -26.01 19.82
C VAL A 70 20.46 -25.72 18.72
N VAL A 71 21.31 -26.71 18.44
CA VAL A 71 21.98 -26.81 17.16
C VAL A 71 20.88 -27.06 16.15
N VAL A 72 20.49 -26.01 15.42
CA VAL A 72 19.78 -26.22 14.16
C VAL A 72 20.82 -26.77 13.21
N GLU A 73 21.01 -28.09 13.26
CA GLU A 73 21.64 -28.85 12.21
C GLU A 73 20.73 -28.73 10.99
N ALA A 74 20.92 -27.64 10.25
CA ALA A 74 20.44 -27.51 8.90
C ALA A 74 21.18 -28.57 8.08
N SER A 75 20.61 -29.77 8.04
CA SER A 75 21.08 -30.91 7.26
C SER A 75 21.55 -30.41 5.89
N ALA A 76 22.86 -30.51 5.64
CA ALA A 76 23.44 -30.00 4.40
C ALA A 76 22.82 -30.70 3.17
N ALA A 77 22.31 -31.93 3.34
CA ALA A 77 21.57 -32.67 2.34
C ALA A 77 20.22 -32.01 1.97
N ASP A 78 19.45 -31.51 2.95
CA ASP A 78 18.14 -30.87 2.70
C ASP A 78 18.27 -29.44 2.11
N SER A 79 19.48 -28.88 2.10
CA SER A 79 19.76 -27.61 1.43
C SER A 79 19.82 -27.73 -0.11
N ALA A 80 19.86 -28.96 -0.64
CA ALA A 80 19.93 -29.23 -2.07
C ALA A 80 18.56 -29.04 -2.77
N SER A 81 18.57 -28.35 -3.90
CA SER A 81 17.44 -28.23 -4.84
C SER A 81 16.15 -27.51 -4.40
N VAL A 82 16.07 -26.88 -3.22
CA VAL A 82 15.01 -25.88 -2.96
C VAL A 82 15.19 -24.71 -3.93
N GLY A 83 14.33 -24.64 -4.95
CA GLY A 83 14.50 -23.78 -6.11
C GLY A 83 14.43 -22.30 -5.77
N ALA A 84 14.94 -21.46 -6.67
CA ALA A 84 14.78 -20.01 -6.56
C ALA A 84 13.28 -19.62 -6.53
N PHE A 85 12.43 -20.39 -7.24
CA PHE A 85 10.97 -20.25 -7.20
C PHE A 85 10.37 -20.63 -5.84
N ASP A 86 10.74 -21.78 -5.25
CA ASP A 86 10.20 -22.20 -3.94
C ASP A 86 10.45 -21.16 -2.86
N LYS A 87 11.65 -20.54 -2.86
CA LYS A 87 12.02 -19.45 -1.94
C LYS A 87 11.21 -18.17 -2.11
N VAL A 88 10.58 -17.96 -3.27
CA VAL A 88 9.61 -16.87 -3.51
C VAL A 88 8.22 -17.24 -3.00
N PHE A 89 7.81 -18.50 -3.15
CA PHE A 89 6.49 -18.96 -2.68
C PHE A 89 6.45 -19.27 -1.17
N SER A 90 7.58 -19.59 -0.53
CA SER A 90 7.69 -19.85 0.92
C SER A 90 7.83 -18.56 1.76
N VAL A 91 6.72 -17.84 1.95
CA VAL A 91 6.72 -16.59 2.74
C VAL A 91 6.67 -16.86 4.25
N VAL A 92 6.01 -17.94 4.67
CA VAL A 92 5.94 -18.42 6.07
C VAL A 92 6.52 -19.84 6.16
N PRO A 93 7.30 -20.19 7.20
CA PRO A 93 7.93 -21.52 7.31
C PRO A 93 6.96 -22.71 7.37
N ASN A 94 5.77 -22.51 7.94
CA ASN A 94 4.75 -23.56 8.01
C ASN A 94 3.94 -23.59 6.69
N ALA A 95 4.06 -24.68 5.93
CA ALA A 95 3.39 -24.86 4.64
C ALA A 95 1.85 -24.72 4.69
N ARG A 96 1.20 -25.15 5.78
CA ARG A 96 -0.26 -24.99 5.98
C ARG A 96 -0.63 -23.51 6.12
N ASN A 97 0.12 -22.75 6.91
CA ASN A 97 -0.09 -21.30 7.05
C ASN A 97 0.26 -20.55 5.76
N ASN A 98 1.30 -20.99 5.05
CA ASN A 98 1.71 -20.43 3.76
C ASN A 98 0.62 -20.62 2.69
N ARG A 99 -0.04 -21.80 2.64
CA ARG A 99 -1.22 -22.01 1.79
C ARG A 99 -2.39 -21.09 2.17
N SER A 100 -2.72 -20.94 3.46
CA SER A 100 -3.73 -19.99 3.91
C SER A 100 -3.38 -18.54 3.53
N LEU A 101 -2.11 -18.14 3.63
CA LEU A 101 -1.63 -16.81 3.24
C LEU A 101 -1.81 -16.55 1.74
N TRP A 102 -1.43 -17.49 0.88
CA TRP A 102 -1.68 -17.38 -0.57
C TRP A 102 -3.19 -17.37 -0.89
N GLY A 103 -4.00 -18.13 -0.14
CA GLY A 103 -5.46 -18.05 -0.19
C GLY A 103 -5.99 -16.65 0.14
N VAL A 104 -5.53 -16.04 1.24
CA VAL A 104 -5.89 -14.66 1.63
C VAL A 104 -5.44 -13.64 0.57
N GLY A 105 -4.27 -13.85 -0.05
CA GLY A 105 -3.77 -13.02 -1.14
C GLY A 105 -4.64 -13.09 -2.41
N LEU A 106 -5.01 -14.29 -2.86
CA LEU A 106 -5.90 -14.51 -3.99
C LEU A 106 -7.31 -13.96 -3.73
N MET A 107 -7.81 -14.14 -2.51
CA MET A 107 -9.09 -13.59 -2.04
C MET A 107 -9.09 -12.04 -2.07
N GLN A 108 -8.02 -11.40 -1.63
CA GLN A 108 -7.81 -9.94 -1.72
C GLN A 108 -7.72 -9.45 -3.17
N LEU A 109 -7.01 -10.18 -4.05
CA LEU A 109 -6.94 -9.93 -5.49
C LEU A 109 -8.34 -9.92 -6.11
N LEU A 110 -9.10 -11.00 -5.93
CA LEU A 110 -10.42 -11.20 -6.51
C LEU A 110 -11.45 -10.15 -6.04
N TRP A 111 -11.48 -9.80 -4.75
CA TRP A 111 -12.33 -8.70 -4.27
C TRP A 111 -11.90 -7.32 -4.79
N THR A 112 -10.59 -7.09 -4.96
CA THR A 112 -10.10 -5.80 -5.48
C THR A 112 -10.43 -5.67 -6.96
N ALA A 113 -10.35 -6.77 -7.73
CA ALA A 113 -10.84 -6.82 -9.11
C ALA A 113 -12.33 -6.51 -9.20
N SER A 114 -13.18 -7.23 -8.45
CA SER A 114 -14.63 -6.97 -8.36
C SER A 114 -14.96 -5.52 -7.96
N THR A 115 -14.16 -4.93 -7.06
CA THR A 115 -14.31 -3.54 -6.63
C THR A 115 -13.94 -2.56 -7.75
N LEU A 116 -12.79 -2.74 -8.42
CA LEU A 116 -12.33 -1.82 -9.46
C LEU A 116 -13.06 -2.00 -10.80
N MET A 117 -13.69 -3.17 -11.04
CA MET A 117 -14.60 -3.37 -12.16
C MET A 117 -15.76 -2.36 -12.16
N TYR A 118 -16.41 -2.16 -11.01
CA TYR A 118 -17.56 -1.25 -10.90
C TYR A 118 -17.15 0.19 -10.52
N VAL A 119 -16.13 0.38 -9.68
CA VAL A 119 -15.66 1.73 -9.27
C VAL A 119 -15.12 2.54 -10.45
N SER A 120 -14.48 1.89 -11.42
CA SER A 120 -13.93 2.58 -12.61
C SER A 120 -14.99 3.24 -13.51
N VAL A 121 -16.25 2.80 -13.44
CA VAL A 121 -17.33 3.31 -14.31
C VAL A 121 -18.52 3.92 -13.56
N LEU A 122 -18.73 3.57 -12.29
CA LEU A 122 -19.85 4.11 -11.51
C LEU A 122 -19.91 5.65 -11.46
N PRO A 123 -18.79 6.41 -11.36
CA PRO A 123 -18.82 7.87 -11.44
C PRO A 123 -19.36 8.39 -12.77
N ILE A 124 -18.98 7.72 -13.87
CA ILE A 124 -19.41 8.04 -15.23
C ILE A 124 -20.91 7.76 -15.37
N TYR A 125 -21.36 6.58 -14.95
CA TYR A 125 -22.77 6.19 -14.90
C TYR A 125 -23.62 7.19 -14.09
N MET A 126 -23.19 7.52 -12.87
CA MET A 126 -23.83 8.54 -12.03
C MET A 126 -23.92 9.92 -12.72
N LYS A 127 -22.92 10.31 -13.51
CA LYS A 127 -22.92 11.63 -14.17
C LYS A 127 -23.69 11.65 -15.49
N GLN A 128 -23.56 10.62 -16.33
CA GLN A 128 -24.18 10.54 -17.65
C GLN A 128 -25.61 9.99 -17.57
N GLU A 129 -25.84 8.87 -16.89
CA GLU A 129 -27.13 8.18 -16.88
C GLU A 129 -28.11 8.70 -15.83
N LEU A 130 -27.62 9.25 -14.70
CA LEU A 130 -28.45 9.84 -13.65
C LEU A 130 -28.37 11.37 -13.58
N GLY A 131 -27.56 12.01 -14.43
CA GLY A 131 -27.42 13.47 -14.50
C GLY A 131 -26.93 14.13 -13.21
N LEU A 132 -26.30 13.40 -12.28
CA LEU A 132 -26.03 13.90 -10.93
C LEU A 132 -25.02 15.07 -10.93
N SER A 133 -25.17 15.97 -9.96
CA SER A 133 -24.18 17.03 -9.74
C SER A 133 -22.90 16.47 -9.08
N MET A 134 -21.79 17.18 -9.24
CA MET A 134 -20.51 16.75 -8.64
C MET A 134 -20.59 16.76 -7.11
N THR A 135 -21.42 17.63 -6.52
CA THR A 135 -21.77 17.64 -5.09
C THR A 135 -22.47 16.34 -4.67
N LYS A 136 -23.47 15.87 -5.41
CA LYS A 136 -24.16 14.60 -5.09
C LYS A 136 -23.19 13.41 -5.16
N ILE A 137 -22.30 13.39 -6.14
CA ILE A 137 -21.24 12.38 -6.24
C ILE A 137 -20.27 12.50 -5.06
N GLY A 138 -19.81 13.71 -4.73
CA GLY A 138 -18.88 13.96 -3.61
C GLY A 138 -19.40 13.57 -2.25
N VAL A 139 -20.67 13.90 -1.93
CA VAL A 139 -21.35 13.45 -0.70
C VAL A 139 -21.43 11.93 -0.65
N LEU A 140 -21.76 11.28 -1.78
CA LEU A 140 -21.83 9.82 -1.91
C LEU A 140 -20.44 9.15 -1.77
N GLU A 141 -19.37 9.74 -2.31
CA GLU A 141 -17.99 9.25 -2.06
C GLU A 141 -17.60 9.44 -0.59
N GLY A 142 -17.95 10.58 0.02
CA GLY A 142 -17.60 10.90 1.41
C GLY A 142 -18.30 10.00 2.43
N ALA A 143 -19.63 9.87 2.32
CA ALA A 143 -20.42 8.97 3.16
C ALA A 143 -19.97 7.51 3.02
N ALA A 144 -19.61 7.08 1.80
CA ALA A 144 -19.10 5.73 1.56
C ALA A 144 -17.71 5.51 2.19
N VAL A 145 -16.82 6.51 2.18
CA VAL A 145 -15.56 6.46 2.94
C VAL A 145 -15.81 6.38 4.44
N ALA A 146 -16.70 7.22 4.98
CA ALA A 146 -17.04 7.21 6.40
C ALA A 146 -17.59 5.84 6.86
N ALA A 147 -18.49 5.23 6.09
CA ALA A 147 -19.04 3.91 6.37
C ALA A 147 -17.97 2.80 6.44
N ALA A 148 -16.98 2.82 5.54
CA ALA A 148 -15.87 1.86 5.57
C ALA A 148 -15.00 2.00 6.83
N PHE A 149 -14.64 3.23 7.20
CA PHE A 149 -13.81 3.48 8.38
C PHE A 149 -14.55 3.18 9.69
N PHE A 150 -15.81 3.62 9.82
CA PHE A 150 -16.66 3.33 10.97
C PHE A 150 -16.79 1.80 11.16
N SER A 151 -17.18 1.08 10.11
CA SER A 151 -17.35 -0.37 10.17
C SER A 151 -16.04 -1.10 10.50
N LYS A 152 -14.88 -0.64 10.00
CA LYS A 152 -13.60 -1.26 10.33
C LYS A 152 -13.34 -1.27 11.84
N VAL A 153 -13.65 -0.19 12.56
CA VAL A 153 -13.44 -0.10 14.03
C VAL A 153 -14.24 -1.18 14.77
N PHE A 154 -15.54 -1.31 14.50
CA PHE A 154 -16.38 -2.32 15.18
C PHE A 154 -16.08 -3.75 14.73
N SER A 155 -15.67 -3.97 13.47
CA SER A 155 -15.42 -5.30 12.92
C SER A 155 -14.35 -6.10 13.64
N GLY A 156 -13.32 -5.44 14.20
CA GLY A 156 -12.31 -6.09 15.03
C GLY A 156 -12.91 -6.61 16.33
N ILE A 157 -13.63 -5.74 17.07
CA ILE A 157 -14.29 -6.08 18.34
C ILE A 157 -15.25 -7.26 18.16
N VAL A 158 -16.08 -7.24 17.09
CA VAL A 158 -17.01 -8.34 16.78
C VAL A 158 -16.27 -9.62 16.41
N SER A 159 -15.17 -9.53 15.66
CA SER A 159 -14.38 -10.71 15.25
C SER A 159 -13.62 -11.37 16.40
N ASP A 160 -13.15 -10.60 17.38
CA ASP A 160 -12.48 -11.14 18.56
C ASP A 160 -13.51 -11.68 19.56
N ALA A 161 -14.68 -11.02 19.72
CA ALA A 161 -15.79 -11.51 20.54
C ALA A 161 -16.39 -12.83 20.02
N LEU A 162 -16.55 -12.97 18.70
CA LEU A 162 -17.02 -14.21 18.06
C LEU A 162 -15.93 -15.29 17.95
N ARG A 163 -14.66 -14.98 18.30
CA ARG A 163 -13.48 -15.85 18.13
C ARG A 163 -13.32 -16.46 16.72
N SER A 164 -13.94 -15.88 15.70
CA SER A 164 -13.88 -16.36 14.32
C SER A 164 -13.72 -15.23 13.31
N ARG A 165 -12.48 -15.08 12.83
CA ARG A 165 -12.10 -14.07 11.83
C ARG A 165 -12.70 -14.40 10.47
N THR A 166 -12.70 -15.68 10.09
CA THR A 166 -13.31 -16.20 8.86
C THR A 166 -14.81 -15.95 8.78
N ALA A 167 -15.57 -16.08 9.88
CA ALA A 167 -17.01 -15.82 9.89
C ALA A 167 -17.34 -14.34 9.63
N VAL A 168 -16.65 -13.40 10.28
CA VAL A 168 -16.86 -11.95 10.03
C VAL A 168 -16.41 -11.56 8.62
N ILE A 169 -15.30 -12.14 8.12
CA ILE A 169 -14.88 -11.98 6.73
C ILE A 169 -15.97 -12.49 5.76
N PHE A 170 -16.58 -13.64 6.03
CA PHE A 170 -17.65 -14.22 5.20
C PHE A 170 -18.90 -13.33 5.16
N VAL A 171 -19.37 -12.81 6.28
CA VAL A 171 -20.53 -11.88 6.32
C VAL A 171 -20.25 -10.63 5.48
N GLY A 172 -19.06 -10.04 5.63
CA GLY A 172 -18.64 -8.92 4.79
C GLY A 172 -18.42 -9.29 3.32
N ALA A 173 -18.16 -10.56 2.99
CA ALA A 173 -18.00 -11.03 1.61
C ALA A 173 -19.35 -11.24 0.93
N MET A 174 -20.31 -11.85 1.64
CA MET A 174 -21.72 -11.96 1.23
C MET A 174 -22.30 -10.58 0.90
N LEU A 175 -22.09 -9.59 1.77
CA LEU A 175 -22.57 -8.23 1.52
C LEU A 175 -21.87 -7.58 0.30
N THR A 176 -20.56 -7.78 0.11
CA THR A 176 -19.86 -7.33 -1.13
C THR A 176 -20.44 -7.97 -2.39
N LEU A 177 -20.82 -9.26 -2.33
CA LEU A 177 -21.42 -9.99 -3.46
C LEU A 177 -22.83 -9.47 -3.76
N ALA A 178 -23.70 -9.37 -2.76
CA ALA A 178 -25.09 -8.91 -2.92
C ALA A 178 -25.20 -7.50 -3.53
N CYS A 179 -24.23 -6.62 -3.25
CA CYS A 179 -24.19 -5.28 -3.84
C CYS A 179 -24.01 -5.29 -5.38
N LYS A 180 -23.45 -6.34 -5.99
CA LYS A 180 -23.12 -6.34 -7.42
C LYS A 180 -24.35 -6.52 -8.33
N PRO A 181 -25.24 -7.52 -8.12
CA PRO A 181 -26.54 -7.54 -8.79
C PRO A 181 -27.42 -6.33 -8.46
N MET A 182 -27.30 -5.79 -7.23
CA MET A 182 -28.00 -4.55 -6.85
C MET A 182 -27.61 -3.38 -7.77
N PHE A 183 -26.32 -3.15 -8.04
CA PHE A 183 -25.92 -2.13 -9.02
C PHE A 183 -26.39 -2.47 -10.44
N ALA A 184 -26.35 -3.74 -10.86
CA ALA A 184 -26.83 -4.16 -12.18
C ALA A 184 -28.32 -3.86 -12.40
N ALA A 185 -29.16 -4.03 -11.37
CA ALA A 185 -30.59 -3.71 -11.42
C ALA A 185 -30.90 -2.20 -11.56
N SER A 186 -29.90 -1.31 -11.48
CA SER A 186 -30.13 0.14 -11.47
C SER A 186 -30.81 0.68 -12.73
N ALA A 187 -30.59 0.11 -13.91
CA ALA A 187 -31.33 0.48 -15.12
C ALA A 187 -32.84 0.19 -14.99
N THR A 188 -33.20 -0.99 -14.46
CA THR A 188 -34.60 -1.36 -14.17
C THR A 188 -35.21 -0.43 -13.12
N ILE A 189 -34.48 -0.11 -12.05
CA ILE A 189 -34.95 0.82 -11.01
C ILE A 189 -35.12 2.24 -11.57
N LYS A 190 -34.22 2.71 -12.46
CA LYS A 190 -34.34 3.99 -13.19
C LYS A 190 -35.58 4.00 -14.09
N ALA A 191 -35.88 2.90 -14.78
CA ALA A 191 -37.06 2.79 -15.65
C ALA A 191 -38.39 2.74 -14.88
N THR A 192 -38.48 1.92 -13.82
CA THR A 192 -39.72 1.70 -13.06
C THR A 192 -40.03 2.80 -12.05
N TYR A 193 -39.01 3.36 -11.39
CA TYR A 193 -39.17 4.28 -10.25
C TYR A 193 -38.48 5.64 -10.44
N GLY A 194 -37.89 5.88 -11.61
CA GLY A 194 -37.26 7.15 -11.97
C GLY A 194 -35.88 7.40 -11.32
N THR A 195 -35.23 8.45 -11.80
CA THR A 195 -33.84 8.80 -11.46
C THR A 195 -33.61 9.04 -9.96
N THR A 196 -34.60 9.62 -9.25
CA THR A 196 -34.49 9.92 -7.82
C THR A 196 -34.41 8.65 -6.98
N VAL A 197 -35.26 7.65 -7.24
CA VAL A 197 -35.22 6.36 -6.53
C VAL A 197 -33.96 5.58 -6.92
N CYS A 198 -33.57 5.61 -8.20
CA CYS A 198 -32.31 5.01 -8.65
C CYS A 198 -31.07 5.63 -7.98
N PHE A 199 -31.07 6.94 -7.69
CA PHE A 199 -30.01 7.57 -6.90
C PHE A 199 -29.93 6.99 -5.49
N TYR A 200 -31.05 6.91 -4.76
CA TYR A 200 -31.06 6.33 -3.40
C TYR A 200 -30.69 4.84 -3.40
N TRP A 201 -31.07 4.10 -4.44
CA TRP A 201 -30.65 2.70 -4.66
C TRP A 201 -29.13 2.57 -4.82
N ILE A 202 -28.51 3.33 -5.73
CA ILE A 202 -27.05 3.35 -5.93
C ILE A 202 -26.30 3.84 -4.68
N PHE A 203 -26.83 4.88 -4.02
CA PHE A 203 -26.29 5.40 -2.76
C PHE A 203 -26.25 4.29 -1.71
N SER A 204 -27.39 3.64 -1.44
CA SER A 204 -27.51 2.57 -0.45
C SER A 204 -26.61 1.37 -0.77
N GLY A 205 -26.57 0.93 -2.03
CA GLY A 205 -25.66 -0.13 -2.47
C GLY A 205 -24.18 0.23 -2.32
N LYS A 206 -23.80 1.50 -2.52
CA LYS A 206 -22.40 1.95 -2.34
C LYS A 206 -22.02 2.11 -0.87
N ILE A 207 -22.94 2.57 -0.01
CA ILE A 207 -22.74 2.53 1.44
C ILE A 207 -22.58 1.07 1.90
N ALA A 208 -23.43 0.15 1.43
CA ALA A 208 -23.33 -1.27 1.76
C ALA A 208 -22.03 -1.92 1.27
N ASP A 209 -21.59 -1.66 0.02
CA ASP A 209 -20.30 -2.13 -0.51
C ASP A 209 -19.14 -1.65 0.37
N ARG A 210 -19.11 -0.37 0.74
CA ARG A 210 -18.04 0.19 1.57
C ARG A 210 -18.10 -0.28 3.02
N LEU A 211 -19.29 -0.40 3.61
CA LEU A 211 -19.50 -1.02 4.91
C LEU A 211 -18.92 -2.44 4.89
N SER A 212 -19.25 -3.24 3.87
CA SER A 212 -18.76 -4.61 3.71
C SER A 212 -17.22 -4.71 3.59
N LYS A 213 -16.58 -3.73 2.93
CA LYS A 213 -15.11 -3.60 2.90
C LYS A 213 -14.54 -3.25 4.29
N GLY A 214 -15.26 -2.45 5.08
CA GLY A 214 -14.95 -2.18 6.49
C GLY A 214 -15.02 -3.45 7.34
N ILE A 215 -16.13 -4.20 7.27
CA ILE A 215 -16.36 -5.48 7.98
C ILE A 215 -15.21 -6.46 7.74
N ARG A 216 -14.74 -6.59 6.49
CA ARG A 216 -13.65 -7.53 6.15
C ARG A 216 -12.27 -7.03 6.59
N ALA A 217 -12.05 -5.73 6.74
CA ALA A 217 -10.71 -5.16 6.82
C ALA A 217 -9.96 -5.54 8.10
N ALA A 218 -10.48 -5.23 9.30
CA ALA A 218 -9.75 -5.54 10.54
C ALA A 218 -9.59 -7.06 10.78
N PRO A 219 -10.61 -7.90 10.53
CA PRO A 219 -10.46 -9.35 10.66
C PRO A 219 -9.46 -9.95 9.66
N THR A 220 -9.35 -9.42 8.44
CA THR A 220 -8.34 -9.87 7.45
C THR A 220 -6.94 -9.44 7.86
N ASP A 221 -6.75 -8.18 8.29
CA ASP A 221 -5.45 -7.70 8.80
C ASP A 221 -4.99 -8.54 10.02
N ALA A 222 -5.92 -8.89 10.90
CA ALA A 222 -5.64 -9.70 12.09
C ALA A 222 -5.32 -11.17 11.74
N LEU A 223 -6.14 -11.81 10.90
CA LEU A 223 -5.89 -13.17 10.38
C LEU A 223 -4.51 -13.28 9.71
N LEU A 224 -4.11 -12.26 8.95
CA LEU A 224 -2.81 -12.19 8.28
C LEU A 224 -1.65 -12.11 9.29
N ALA A 225 -1.85 -11.47 10.44
CA ALA A 225 -0.88 -11.38 11.53
C ALA A 225 -0.76 -12.65 12.38
N ASP A 226 -1.81 -13.49 12.44
CA ASP A 226 -1.78 -14.83 13.06
C ASP A 226 -1.04 -15.83 12.17
N LEU A 227 -1.40 -15.87 10.88
CA LEU A 227 -0.80 -16.79 9.90
C LEU A 227 0.72 -16.56 9.74
N SER A 228 1.19 -15.35 10.07
CA SER A 228 2.56 -14.88 9.86
C SER A 228 3.27 -14.58 11.19
N PRO A 229 3.72 -15.58 11.96
CA PRO A 229 4.44 -15.35 13.21
C PRO A 229 5.86 -14.78 12.98
N GLY A 230 6.38 -14.08 14.00
CA GLY A 230 7.74 -13.55 14.00
C GLY A 230 8.02 -12.55 12.86
N ASN A 231 9.22 -12.65 12.27
CA ASN A 231 9.73 -11.70 11.28
C ASN A 231 9.14 -11.86 9.86
N SER A 232 8.06 -12.64 9.70
CA SER A 232 7.38 -12.89 8.41
C SER A 232 6.28 -11.87 8.08
N ARG A 233 5.77 -11.13 9.10
CA ARG A 233 4.60 -10.24 8.98
C ARG A 233 4.70 -9.23 7.84
N SER A 234 5.80 -8.49 7.74
CA SER A 234 6.01 -7.48 6.69
C SER A 234 5.93 -8.07 5.29
N LYS A 235 6.50 -9.27 5.08
CA LYS A 235 6.43 -9.99 3.79
C LYS A 235 4.99 -10.40 3.46
N ALA A 236 4.24 -10.91 4.43
CA ALA A 236 2.86 -11.36 4.25
C ALA A 236 1.90 -10.19 3.92
N PHE A 237 2.04 -9.06 4.61
CA PHE A 237 1.33 -7.81 4.27
C PHE A 237 1.75 -7.26 2.90
N SER A 238 3.03 -7.36 2.53
CA SER A 238 3.51 -6.90 1.21
C SER A 238 2.99 -7.79 0.07
N LEU A 239 2.99 -9.11 0.23
CA LEU A 239 2.44 -10.06 -0.77
C LEU A 239 0.94 -9.83 -0.99
N THR A 240 0.15 -9.80 0.09
CA THR A 240 -1.31 -9.63 -0.01
C THR A 240 -1.69 -8.26 -0.58
N GLN A 241 -0.94 -7.19 -0.23
CA GLN A 241 -1.11 -5.87 -0.84
C GLN A 241 -0.72 -5.87 -2.33
N SER A 242 0.33 -6.58 -2.73
CA SER A 242 0.75 -6.68 -4.15
C SER A 242 -0.31 -7.41 -4.99
N LEU A 243 -0.84 -8.52 -4.47
CA LEU A 243 -1.93 -9.28 -5.10
C LEU A 243 -3.23 -8.46 -5.16
N ALA A 244 -3.56 -7.66 -4.13
CA ALA A 244 -4.67 -6.71 -4.18
C ALA A 244 -4.46 -5.64 -5.27
N THR A 245 -3.26 -5.04 -5.35
CA THR A 245 -2.90 -4.04 -6.38
C THR A 245 -3.06 -4.61 -7.79
N PHE A 246 -2.54 -5.83 -8.03
CA PHE A 246 -2.69 -6.55 -9.31
C PHE A 246 -4.15 -6.93 -9.61
N GLY A 247 -4.94 -7.29 -8.59
CA GLY A 247 -6.39 -7.46 -8.72
C GLY A 247 -7.08 -6.18 -9.22
N GLY A 248 -6.66 -5.02 -8.72
CA GLY A 248 -7.12 -3.72 -9.22
C GLY A 248 -6.79 -3.49 -10.70
N VAL A 249 -5.54 -3.75 -11.09
CA VAL A 249 -5.07 -3.71 -12.50
C VAL A 249 -5.92 -4.61 -13.39
N LEU A 250 -6.19 -5.85 -12.98
CA LEU A 250 -7.05 -6.78 -13.71
C LEU A 250 -8.50 -6.28 -13.81
N GLY A 251 -9.09 -5.83 -12.70
CA GLY A 251 -10.49 -5.41 -12.63
C GLY A 251 -10.82 -4.22 -13.54
N SER A 252 -9.99 -3.16 -13.49
CA SER A 252 -10.20 -1.99 -14.36
C SER A 252 -9.85 -2.28 -15.83
N SER A 253 -8.84 -3.12 -16.11
CA SER A 253 -8.53 -3.53 -17.49
C SER A 253 -9.62 -4.39 -18.10
N LEU A 254 -10.24 -5.28 -17.33
CA LEU A 254 -11.38 -6.08 -17.76
C LEU A 254 -12.58 -5.19 -18.10
N THR A 255 -12.91 -4.21 -17.25
CA THR A 255 -14.00 -3.26 -17.53
C THR A 255 -13.73 -2.44 -18.80
N ALA A 256 -12.51 -1.97 -19.04
CA ALA A 256 -12.16 -1.33 -20.32
C ALA A 256 -12.37 -2.29 -21.50
N ALA A 257 -11.83 -3.51 -21.42
CA ALA A 257 -11.95 -4.53 -22.47
C ALA A 257 -13.40 -5.00 -22.74
N MET A 258 -14.31 -4.81 -21.77
CA MET A 258 -15.75 -5.02 -21.92
C MET A 258 -16.44 -3.81 -22.57
N LEU A 259 -16.12 -2.58 -22.15
CA LEU A 259 -16.69 -1.36 -22.76
C LEU A 259 -16.27 -1.21 -24.23
N PHE A 260 -15.01 -1.50 -24.58
CA PHE A 260 -14.55 -1.54 -25.99
C PHE A 260 -15.25 -2.63 -26.84
N ARG A 261 -15.98 -3.57 -26.21
CA ARG A 261 -16.83 -4.56 -26.87
C ARG A 261 -18.32 -4.19 -26.83
N GLY A 262 -18.67 -2.97 -26.41
CA GLY A 262 -20.05 -2.49 -26.33
C GLY A 262 -20.86 -3.06 -25.15
N ALA A 263 -20.22 -3.66 -24.13
CA ALA A 263 -20.93 -4.15 -22.95
C ALA A 263 -21.53 -3.00 -22.13
N SER A 264 -22.75 -3.18 -21.62
CA SER A 264 -23.42 -2.16 -20.81
C SER A 264 -22.85 -2.06 -19.38
N TYR A 265 -23.09 -0.93 -18.71
CA TYR A 265 -22.69 -0.73 -17.31
C TYR A 265 -23.29 -1.81 -16.39
N GLU A 266 -24.52 -2.22 -16.65
CA GLU A 266 -25.27 -3.23 -15.89
C GLU A 266 -24.64 -4.61 -16.05
N THR A 267 -24.19 -4.96 -17.27
CA THR A 267 -23.43 -6.20 -17.53
C THR A 267 -22.08 -6.20 -16.79
N ILE A 268 -21.39 -5.05 -16.74
CA ILE A 268 -20.14 -4.88 -15.98
C ILE A 268 -20.41 -5.01 -14.46
N PHE A 269 -21.47 -4.38 -13.95
CA PHE A 269 -21.89 -4.48 -12.56
C PHE A 269 -22.28 -5.91 -12.18
N LEU A 270 -22.98 -6.64 -13.07
CA LEU A 270 -23.36 -8.03 -12.84
C LEU A 270 -22.14 -8.96 -12.85
N LEU A 271 -21.25 -8.83 -13.83
CA LEU A 271 -20.05 -9.67 -13.92
C LEU A 271 -19.01 -9.38 -12.83
N ALA A 272 -19.03 -8.19 -12.19
CA ALA A 272 -18.28 -7.93 -10.96
C ALA A 272 -18.70 -8.86 -9.79
N SER A 273 -19.87 -9.52 -9.86
CA SER A 273 -20.25 -10.58 -8.94
C SER A 273 -19.31 -11.79 -9.01
N VAL A 274 -18.77 -12.12 -10.19
CA VAL A 274 -18.01 -13.37 -10.41
C VAL A 274 -16.71 -13.40 -9.60
N PRO A 275 -15.82 -12.37 -9.62
CA PRO A 275 -14.65 -12.36 -8.73
C PRO A 275 -15.04 -12.29 -7.25
N SER A 276 -16.13 -11.59 -6.88
CA SER A 276 -16.63 -11.60 -5.49
C SER A 276 -16.99 -13.00 -5.02
N PHE A 277 -17.72 -13.77 -5.84
CA PHE A 277 -18.12 -15.15 -5.54
C PHE A 277 -16.91 -16.08 -5.47
N LEU A 278 -15.98 -16.00 -6.42
CA LEU A 278 -14.75 -16.79 -6.41
C LEU A 278 -13.90 -16.52 -5.15
N ALA A 279 -13.85 -15.27 -4.67
CA ALA A 279 -13.16 -14.96 -3.41
C ALA A 279 -13.79 -15.65 -2.18
N ILE A 280 -15.11 -15.87 -2.17
CA ILE A 280 -15.82 -16.64 -1.13
C ILE A 280 -15.49 -18.13 -1.25
N VAL A 281 -15.41 -18.68 -2.46
CA VAL A 281 -14.94 -20.06 -2.68
C VAL A 281 -13.50 -20.25 -2.18
N VAL A 282 -12.62 -19.28 -2.42
CA VAL A 282 -11.23 -19.28 -1.90
C VAL A 282 -11.19 -19.18 -0.37
N LEU A 283 -12.07 -18.39 0.25
CA LEU A 283 -12.20 -18.30 1.72
C LEU A 283 -12.49 -19.68 2.33
N PHE A 284 -13.42 -20.46 1.76
CA PHE A 284 -13.74 -21.79 2.27
C PHE A 284 -12.70 -22.88 1.92
N THR A 285 -12.07 -22.82 0.74
CA THR A 285 -11.22 -23.91 0.21
C THR A 285 -9.72 -23.75 0.48
N ALA A 286 -9.24 -22.52 0.74
CA ALA A 286 -7.83 -22.23 0.93
C ALA A 286 -7.50 -21.60 2.30
N VAL A 287 -8.42 -20.83 2.90
CA VAL A 287 -8.15 -20.07 4.13
C VAL A 287 -8.60 -20.86 5.36
N LYS A 288 -7.71 -21.69 5.91
CA LYS A 288 -8.02 -22.39 7.18
C LYS A 288 -7.89 -21.43 8.37
N GLN A 289 -8.93 -21.36 9.20
CA GLN A 289 -8.94 -20.61 10.46
C GLN A 289 -7.78 -21.10 11.37
N PRO A 290 -7.00 -20.19 11.98
CA PRO A 290 -6.07 -20.56 13.05
C PRO A 290 -6.85 -21.15 14.23
N GLU A 291 -6.36 -22.27 14.77
CA GLU A 291 -6.82 -22.75 16.07
C GLU A 291 -6.37 -21.71 17.12
N LEU A 292 -7.31 -20.89 17.61
CA LEU A 292 -7.08 -20.02 18.75
C LEU A 292 -6.98 -20.93 19.98
N GLU A 293 -5.76 -21.11 20.49
CA GLU A 293 -5.45 -22.07 21.56
C GLU A 293 -6.47 -21.98 22.70
N GLU A 294 -7.12 -23.10 23.00
CA GLU A 294 -8.04 -23.17 24.13
C GLU A 294 -7.25 -22.96 25.41
N GLU A 295 -7.61 -21.93 26.19
CA GLU A 295 -6.90 -21.55 27.43
C GLU A 295 -7.28 -22.48 28.61
N GLY A 296 -7.21 -23.80 28.37
CA GLY A 296 -7.43 -24.88 29.31
C GLY A 296 -6.15 -25.70 29.55
N GLN A 297 -6.13 -26.46 30.65
CA GLN A 297 -5.04 -27.41 30.99
C GLN A 297 -3.64 -26.84 31.28
N SER A 298 -3.55 -25.61 31.81
CA SER A 298 -2.35 -25.15 32.56
C SER A 298 -2.72 -24.36 33.84
N ALA A 299 -3.72 -24.86 34.56
CA ALA A 299 -4.38 -24.20 35.70
C ALA A 299 -3.57 -24.28 37.03
N GLY A 300 -2.29 -23.90 37.02
CA GLY A 300 -1.40 -24.00 38.19
C GLY A 300 -0.61 -22.74 38.57
N GLN A 301 -0.07 -21.98 37.60
CA GLN A 301 0.95 -20.95 37.89
C GLN A 301 0.76 -19.61 37.12
N ALA A 302 -0.34 -19.44 36.39
CA ALA A 302 -0.59 -18.23 35.57
C ALA A 302 -1.51 -17.18 36.24
N GLN A 303 -1.97 -17.43 37.48
CA GLN A 303 -3.13 -16.74 38.06
C GLN A 303 -2.86 -15.25 38.37
N GLU A 304 -1.67 -14.89 38.86
CA GLU A 304 -1.29 -13.48 39.11
C GLU A 304 -1.12 -12.62 37.84
N LYS A 305 -1.05 -13.21 36.64
CA LYS A 305 -0.90 -12.46 35.38
C LYS A 305 -2.20 -12.23 34.63
N LYS A 306 -3.33 -12.79 35.07
CA LYS A 306 -4.61 -12.72 34.34
C LYS A 306 -5.40 -11.43 34.55
N GLU A 307 -5.14 -10.64 35.59
CA GLU A 307 -5.91 -9.41 35.87
C GLU A 307 -5.53 -8.19 34.99
N LYS A 308 -4.37 -8.18 34.32
CA LYS A 308 -3.90 -7.04 33.51
C LYS A 308 -4.02 -7.22 31.99
N LYS A 309 -4.94 -8.08 31.53
CA LYS A 309 -5.22 -8.32 30.10
C LYS A 309 -6.71 -8.47 29.74
N GLN A 310 -7.61 -7.96 30.56
CA GLN A 310 -9.04 -7.87 30.21
C GLN A 310 -9.41 -6.44 29.78
N GLY A 311 -10.27 -6.33 28.77
CA GLY A 311 -11.05 -5.10 28.54
C GLY A 311 -10.41 -4.00 27.67
N GLY A 312 -9.79 -4.34 26.54
CA GLY A 312 -9.38 -3.39 25.49
C GLY A 312 -10.54 -2.71 24.76
N GLY A 313 -11.53 -2.20 25.50
CA GLY A 313 -12.74 -1.58 24.99
C GLY A 313 -12.50 -0.13 24.52
N PHE A 314 -13.52 0.44 23.87
CA PHE A 314 -13.45 1.77 23.25
C PHE A 314 -13.00 2.88 24.23
N GLY A 315 -13.40 2.81 25.50
CA GLY A 315 -12.96 3.75 26.54
C GLY A 315 -11.47 3.65 26.88
N GLU A 316 -10.87 2.46 26.84
CA GLU A 316 -9.43 2.32 27.05
C GLU A 316 -8.64 2.79 25.81
N VAL A 317 -9.16 2.56 24.60
CA VAL A 317 -8.60 3.11 23.35
C VAL A 317 -8.63 4.64 23.39
N LEU A 318 -9.71 5.27 23.88
CA LEU A 318 -9.79 6.72 24.08
C LEU A 318 -8.79 7.22 25.13
N ARG A 319 -8.68 6.57 26.30
CA ARG A 319 -7.72 6.97 27.34
C ARG A 319 -6.27 6.83 26.87
N ASN A 320 -5.97 5.76 26.14
CA ASN A 320 -4.65 5.50 25.56
C ASN A 320 -4.37 6.33 24.29
N ALA A 321 -5.38 6.98 23.71
CA ALA A 321 -5.19 7.99 22.66
C ALA A 321 -4.68 9.30 23.27
N ALA A 322 -5.27 9.74 24.39
CA ALA A 322 -4.85 10.95 25.10
C ALA A 322 -3.40 10.89 25.64
N THR A 323 -2.79 9.70 25.72
CA THR A 323 -1.37 9.51 26.09
C THR A 323 -0.43 9.38 24.89
N LEU A 324 -0.90 9.64 23.66
CA LEU A 324 -0.05 9.72 22.47
C LEU A 324 0.74 11.04 22.44
N PRO A 325 2.00 11.03 21.98
CA PRO A 325 2.85 12.22 21.97
C PRO A 325 2.32 13.30 21.02
N TRP A 326 2.56 14.58 21.34
CA TRP A 326 2.12 15.70 20.50
C TRP A 326 2.70 15.63 19.07
N GLN A 327 3.88 15.05 18.89
CA GLN A 327 4.48 14.78 17.57
C GLN A 327 3.59 13.87 16.71
N PHE A 328 2.89 12.91 17.30
CA PHE A 328 1.92 12.08 16.58
C PHE A 328 0.70 12.89 16.16
N TYR A 329 0.16 13.74 17.04
CA TYR A 329 -0.98 14.60 16.71
C TYR A 329 -0.66 15.61 15.61
N PHE A 330 0.53 16.22 15.63
CA PHE A 330 0.98 17.11 14.55
C PHE A 330 1.17 16.34 13.24
N ALA A 331 1.81 15.16 13.28
CA ALA A 331 1.92 14.29 12.11
C ALA A 331 0.53 13.92 11.56
N ALA A 332 -0.40 13.52 12.42
CA ALA A 332 -1.78 13.17 12.05
C ALA A 332 -2.54 14.36 11.44
N LEU A 333 -2.31 15.59 11.90
CA LEU A 333 -2.86 16.81 11.29
C LEU A 333 -2.33 17.01 9.86
N ILE A 334 -1.02 16.83 9.63
CA ILE A 334 -0.41 16.90 8.29
C ILE A 334 -1.06 15.85 7.36
N VAL A 335 -1.17 14.60 7.82
CA VAL A 335 -1.77 13.53 7.00
C VAL A 335 -3.25 13.79 6.73
N SER A 336 -3.99 14.28 7.72
CA SER A 336 -5.41 14.62 7.55
C SER A 336 -5.58 15.73 6.50
N THR A 337 -4.77 16.78 6.57
CA THR A 337 -4.76 17.87 5.58
C THR A 337 -4.43 17.35 4.17
N LEU A 338 -3.47 16.42 4.05
CA LEU A 338 -3.18 15.73 2.79
C LEU A 338 -4.36 14.84 2.32
N TYR A 339 -5.09 14.20 3.22
CA TYR A 339 -6.25 13.36 2.88
C TYR A 339 -7.46 14.19 2.42
N VAL A 340 -7.61 15.45 2.84
CA VAL A 340 -8.56 16.40 2.24
C VAL A 340 -8.20 16.65 0.76
N ALA A 341 -6.91 16.75 0.43
CA ALA A 341 -6.44 16.96 -0.94
C ALA A 341 -6.58 15.73 -1.85
N ARG A 342 -6.66 14.53 -1.27
CA ARG A 342 -6.73 13.23 -1.97
C ARG A 342 -8.18 12.77 -2.18
N PHE A 343 -9.03 13.67 -2.66
CA PHE A 343 -10.41 13.35 -3.02
C PHE A 343 -10.47 12.18 -4.03
N SER A 344 -11.62 11.49 -4.05
CA SER A 344 -11.82 10.23 -4.76
C SER A 344 -11.44 10.30 -6.25
N GLU A 345 -10.82 9.24 -6.75
CA GLU A 345 -10.42 9.05 -8.16
C GLU A 345 -11.60 9.27 -9.13
N SER A 346 -12.84 9.10 -8.66
CA SER A 346 -14.08 9.50 -9.32
C SER A 346 -14.02 10.89 -9.97
N PHE A 347 -13.41 11.87 -9.29
CA PHE A 347 -13.27 13.23 -9.84
C PHE A 347 -12.22 13.33 -10.94
N VAL A 348 -11.15 12.53 -10.89
CA VAL A 348 -10.16 12.44 -11.98
C VAL A 348 -10.77 11.76 -13.21
N ILE A 349 -11.51 10.66 -13.02
CA ILE A 349 -12.24 9.98 -14.10
C ILE A 349 -13.22 10.96 -14.79
N LEU A 350 -13.95 11.75 -14.00
CA LEU A 350 -14.89 12.74 -14.52
C LEU A 350 -14.20 13.94 -15.19
N ARG A 351 -13.01 14.35 -14.72
CA ARG A 351 -12.17 15.36 -15.39
C ARG A 351 -11.60 14.84 -16.71
N ALA A 352 -11.15 13.60 -16.76
CA ALA A 352 -10.72 12.95 -18.00
C ALA A 352 -11.88 12.88 -19.00
N LYS A 353 -13.09 12.54 -18.54
CA LYS A 353 -14.30 12.55 -19.38
C LYS A 353 -14.63 13.95 -19.93
N SER A 354 -14.52 15.01 -19.13
CA SER A 354 -14.74 16.38 -19.62
C SER A 354 -13.61 16.91 -20.52
N LEU A 355 -12.43 16.28 -20.49
CA LEU A 355 -11.33 16.45 -21.43
C LEU A 355 -11.45 15.57 -22.69
N GLY A 356 -12.65 15.06 -22.99
CA GLY A 356 -12.94 14.35 -24.25
C GLY A 356 -12.56 12.87 -24.29
N TRP A 357 -12.21 12.24 -23.16
CA TRP A 357 -11.89 10.80 -23.16
C TRP A 357 -13.09 9.93 -23.55
N GLU A 358 -12.82 8.89 -24.35
CA GLU A 358 -13.78 7.82 -24.61
C GLU A 358 -14.12 7.08 -23.30
N THR A 359 -15.39 6.69 -23.12
CA THR A 359 -15.83 6.04 -21.89
C THR A 359 -15.13 4.70 -21.65
N ALA A 360 -14.84 3.92 -22.70
CA ALA A 360 -14.13 2.64 -22.59
C ALA A 360 -12.67 2.76 -22.15
N ALA A 361 -12.03 3.90 -22.43
CA ALA A 361 -10.63 4.13 -22.09
C ALA A 361 -10.44 4.59 -20.62
N LEU A 362 -11.48 5.14 -19.98
CA LEU A 362 -11.38 5.72 -18.62
C LEU A 362 -10.97 4.73 -17.51
N PRO A 363 -11.41 3.46 -17.48
CA PRO A 363 -10.88 2.47 -16.53
C PRO A 363 -9.37 2.24 -16.64
N LEU A 364 -8.78 2.39 -17.84
CA LEU A 364 -7.33 2.22 -18.03
C LEU A 364 -6.51 3.28 -17.28
N LEU A 365 -7.10 4.43 -16.92
CA LEU A 365 -6.46 5.41 -16.05
C LEU A 365 -6.17 4.79 -14.67
N LEU A 366 -7.14 4.09 -14.07
CA LEU A 366 -6.94 3.37 -12.81
C LEU A 366 -5.90 2.26 -12.95
N THR A 367 -5.94 1.52 -14.06
CA THR A 367 -4.91 0.51 -14.39
C THR A 367 -3.51 1.14 -14.40
N CYS A 368 -3.32 2.25 -15.12
CA CYS A 368 -2.03 2.93 -15.21
C CYS A 368 -1.55 3.48 -13.86
N ASN A 369 -2.45 4.08 -13.07
CA ASN A 369 -2.16 4.57 -11.72
C ASN A 369 -1.69 3.44 -10.79
N GLN A 370 -2.42 2.32 -10.78
CA GLN A 370 -2.09 1.14 -9.96
C GLN A 370 -0.77 0.48 -10.38
N VAL A 371 -0.49 0.36 -11.68
CA VAL A 371 0.80 -0.15 -12.20
C VAL A 371 1.94 0.79 -11.80
N LEU A 372 1.81 2.09 -12.03
CA LEU A 372 2.85 3.06 -11.70
C LEU A 372 3.12 3.10 -10.19
N GLN A 373 2.07 3.13 -9.36
CA GLN A 373 2.22 3.09 -7.91
C GLN A 373 2.95 1.80 -7.49
N GLY A 374 2.56 0.63 -8.02
CA GLY A 374 3.19 -0.65 -7.73
C GLY A 374 4.69 -0.66 -8.06
N LEU A 375 5.05 -0.20 -9.25
CA LEU A 375 6.45 -0.14 -9.72
C LEU A 375 7.32 0.81 -8.89
N PHE A 376 6.81 2.01 -8.55
CA PHE A 376 7.62 3.04 -7.89
C PHE A 376 7.59 2.98 -6.35
N THR A 377 6.67 2.26 -5.71
CA THR A 377 6.57 2.24 -4.23
C THR A 377 7.82 1.66 -3.56
N TYR A 378 8.43 0.60 -4.11
CA TYR A 378 9.67 0.05 -3.55
C TYR A 378 10.89 0.97 -3.78
N PRO A 379 11.18 1.45 -5.01
CA PRO A 379 12.23 2.44 -5.24
C PRO A 379 12.10 3.70 -4.39
N MET A 380 10.88 4.25 -4.22
CA MET A 380 10.65 5.46 -3.42
C MET A 380 10.70 5.22 -1.90
N GLY A 381 10.53 3.97 -1.45
CA GLY A 381 10.85 3.55 -0.08
C GLY A 381 12.36 3.57 0.15
N VAL A 382 13.13 2.83 -0.66
CA VAL A 382 14.60 2.79 -0.59
C VAL A 382 15.21 4.19 -0.73
N LEU A 383 14.64 5.04 -1.59
CA LEU A 383 15.10 6.43 -1.74
C LEU A 383 14.77 7.31 -0.51
N ALA A 384 13.70 7.01 0.24
CA ALA A 384 13.37 7.72 1.48
C ALA A 384 14.26 7.30 2.66
N ASP A 385 14.69 6.04 2.70
CA ASP A 385 15.67 5.55 3.68
C ASP A 385 17.07 6.18 3.43
N ASN A 386 17.42 6.49 2.17
CA ASN A 386 18.71 7.10 1.80
C ASN A 386 18.71 8.64 1.82
N LEU A 387 17.71 9.31 1.23
CA LEU A 387 17.63 10.78 1.19
C LEU A 387 17.01 11.40 2.45
N GLY A 388 16.36 10.59 3.29
CA GLY A 388 15.59 11.06 4.45
C GLY A 388 14.10 11.28 4.14
N ARG A 389 13.27 10.95 5.14
CA ARG A 389 11.80 11.01 5.04
C ARG A 389 11.26 12.41 4.73
N LYS A 390 11.89 13.46 5.29
CA LYS A 390 11.52 14.86 5.06
C LYS A 390 11.57 15.21 3.57
N GLN A 391 12.66 14.84 2.90
CA GLN A 391 12.91 15.11 1.49
C GLN A 391 11.85 14.44 0.61
N ILE A 392 11.67 13.12 0.75
CA ILE A 392 10.71 12.37 -0.08
C ILE A 392 9.25 12.74 0.21
N LEU A 393 8.88 13.05 1.45
CA LEU A 393 7.53 13.55 1.74
C LEU A 393 7.29 14.95 1.14
N THR A 394 8.27 15.85 1.25
CA THR A 394 8.16 17.21 0.67
C THR A 394 8.08 17.15 -0.86
N ILE A 395 8.97 16.38 -1.51
CA ILE A 395 8.94 16.15 -2.96
C ILE A 395 7.60 15.52 -3.36
N GLY A 396 7.14 14.49 -2.64
CA GLY A 396 5.85 13.86 -2.89
C GLY A 396 4.68 14.84 -2.81
N PHE A 397 4.67 15.79 -1.89
CA PHE A 397 3.60 16.79 -1.78
C PHE A 397 3.69 17.81 -2.93
N LEU A 398 4.88 18.27 -3.29
CA LEU A 398 5.09 19.14 -4.48
C LEU A 398 4.65 18.44 -5.78
N VAL A 399 4.89 17.14 -5.92
CA VAL A 399 4.40 16.31 -7.03
C VAL A 399 2.86 16.28 -7.09
N LEU A 400 2.15 16.23 -5.95
CA LEU A 400 0.69 16.36 -5.94
C LEU A 400 0.21 17.78 -6.28
N ILE A 401 0.92 18.84 -5.89
CA ILE A 401 0.61 20.20 -6.33
C ILE A 401 0.76 20.31 -7.86
N ALA A 402 1.82 19.73 -8.43
CA ALA A 402 2.02 19.67 -9.89
C ALA A 402 0.91 18.87 -10.60
N ALA A 403 0.47 17.73 -10.05
CA ALA A 403 -0.66 16.98 -10.60
C ALA A 403 -1.95 17.81 -10.66
N ASN A 404 -2.28 18.51 -9.57
CA ASN A 404 -3.44 19.40 -9.52
C ASN A 404 -3.31 20.54 -10.54
N ALA A 405 -2.12 21.16 -10.67
CA ALA A 405 -1.87 22.20 -11.67
C ALA A 405 -2.08 21.69 -13.12
N VAL A 406 -1.68 20.45 -13.44
CA VAL A 406 -1.93 19.82 -14.75
C VAL A 406 -3.43 19.61 -14.99
N PHE A 407 -4.19 19.14 -13.99
CA PHE A 407 -5.65 18.97 -14.12
C PHE A 407 -6.42 20.29 -14.25
N ILE A 408 -5.92 21.37 -13.64
CA ILE A 408 -6.45 22.74 -13.80
C ILE A 408 -6.15 23.25 -15.21
N GLY A 409 -4.88 23.30 -15.59
CA GLY A 409 -4.41 24.01 -16.79
C GLY A 409 -4.59 23.26 -18.11
N SER A 410 -4.70 21.92 -18.11
CA SER A 410 -4.88 21.17 -19.35
C SER A 410 -6.30 21.30 -19.90
N SER A 411 -6.40 21.62 -21.19
CA SER A 411 -7.60 21.43 -22.03
C SER A 411 -7.54 20.16 -22.89
N HIS A 412 -6.40 19.48 -22.94
CA HIS A 412 -6.14 18.35 -23.85
C HIS A 412 -6.30 16.97 -23.14
N PRO A 413 -6.81 15.93 -23.84
CA PRO A 413 -6.93 14.56 -23.31
C PRO A 413 -5.66 14.02 -22.63
N LEU A 414 -4.48 14.28 -23.20
CA LEU A 414 -3.20 13.77 -22.64
C LEU A 414 -2.89 14.31 -21.24
N GLY A 415 -3.35 15.52 -20.89
CA GLY A 415 -3.13 16.08 -19.56
C GLY A 415 -3.86 15.30 -18.46
N ALA A 416 -4.95 14.59 -18.79
CA ALA A 416 -5.60 13.69 -17.84
C ALA A 416 -4.70 12.50 -17.48
N VAL A 417 -4.02 11.91 -18.46
CA VAL A 417 -3.06 10.81 -18.26
C VAL A 417 -1.84 11.31 -17.49
N VAL A 418 -1.23 12.41 -17.94
CA VAL A 418 -0.05 12.99 -17.30
C VAL A 418 -0.35 13.37 -15.85
N GLY A 419 -1.45 14.08 -15.59
CA GLY A 419 -1.88 14.42 -14.23
C GLY A 419 -2.07 13.19 -13.34
N PHE A 420 -2.68 12.11 -13.85
CA PHE A 420 -2.95 10.93 -13.03
C PHE A 420 -1.74 10.02 -12.83
N LEU A 421 -0.81 9.96 -13.79
CA LEU A 421 0.52 9.36 -13.58
C LEU A 421 1.30 10.12 -12.49
N ILE A 422 1.22 11.46 -12.48
CA ILE A 422 1.85 12.27 -11.42
C ILE A 422 1.18 12.00 -10.05
N VAL A 423 -0.13 11.75 -9.99
CA VAL A 423 -0.81 11.26 -8.76
C VAL A 423 -0.26 9.90 -8.32
N GLY A 424 -0.09 8.94 -9.23
CA GLY A 424 0.50 7.63 -8.90
C GLY A 424 1.93 7.71 -8.36
N LEU A 425 2.74 8.59 -8.93
CA LEU A 425 4.09 8.90 -8.44
C LEU A 425 4.05 9.50 -7.03
N HIS A 426 3.20 10.52 -6.80
CA HIS A 426 2.95 11.08 -5.46
C HIS A 426 2.57 9.98 -4.44
N MET A 427 1.63 9.11 -4.81
CA MET A 427 1.13 8.05 -3.94
C MET A 427 2.24 7.05 -3.59
N SER A 428 3.13 6.73 -4.52
CA SER A 428 4.31 5.88 -4.27
C SER A 428 5.31 6.51 -3.28
N MET A 429 5.54 7.82 -3.36
CA MET A 429 6.46 8.55 -2.48
C MET A 429 5.94 8.72 -1.04
N THR A 430 4.63 8.61 -0.82
CA THR A 430 4.00 9.08 0.42
C THR A 430 3.18 8.01 1.15
N GLN A 431 2.51 7.08 0.48
CA GLN A 431 1.59 6.14 1.14
C GLN A 431 2.27 5.24 2.20
N ALA A 432 3.54 4.90 2.02
CA ALA A 432 4.36 4.22 3.02
C ALA A 432 4.99 5.21 4.01
N ASN A 433 5.73 6.21 3.50
CA ASN A 433 6.53 7.13 4.30
C ASN A 433 5.70 7.97 5.29
N THR A 434 4.46 8.32 4.93
CA THR A 434 3.54 9.04 5.82
C THR A 434 3.04 8.16 6.98
N LYS A 435 2.95 6.83 6.80
CA LYS A 435 2.66 5.89 7.92
C LYS A 435 3.89 5.65 8.80
N ALA A 436 5.09 5.70 8.22
CA ALA A 436 6.34 5.61 8.97
C ALA A 436 6.49 6.81 9.92
N LEU A 437 6.27 8.04 9.42
CA LEU A 437 6.26 9.28 10.21
C LEU A 437 5.32 9.20 11.44
N LEU A 438 4.13 8.62 11.26
CA LEU A 438 3.13 8.42 12.32
C LEU A 438 3.51 7.37 13.37
N THR A 439 4.48 6.51 13.10
CA THR A 439 4.86 5.40 14.01
C THR A 439 6.28 5.52 14.57
N GLU A 440 7.01 6.53 14.13
CA GLU A 440 8.38 6.90 14.54
C GLU A 440 8.47 7.12 16.06
N TYR A 441 7.62 7.99 16.60
CA TYR A 441 7.56 8.32 18.03
C TYR A 441 6.60 7.43 18.84
N ILE A 442 6.08 6.34 18.27
CA ILE A 442 5.06 5.50 18.91
C ILE A 442 5.65 4.18 19.41
N SER A 443 5.58 4.00 20.73
CA SER A 443 5.97 2.77 21.43
C SER A 443 5.24 1.54 20.87
N PRO A 444 5.86 0.35 20.78
CA PRO A 444 5.24 -0.82 20.16
C PRO A 444 3.87 -1.22 20.73
N THR A 445 3.61 -0.92 22.01
CA THR A 445 2.33 -1.15 22.70
C THR A 445 1.24 -0.15 22.30
N GLN A 446 1.57 1.12 22.03
CA GLN A 446 0.60 2.15 21.64
C GLN A 446 0.28 2.16 20.13
N ARG A 447 1.02 1.42 19.29
CA ARG A 447 0.84 1.42 17.81
C ARG A 447 -0.58 1.07 17.35
N GLY A 448 -1.26 0.16 18.05
CA GLY A 448 -2.67 -0.17 17.75
C GLY A 448 -3.59 1.05 17.89
N THR A 449 -3.51 1.74 19.03
CA THR A 449 -4.27 2.98 19.29
C THR A 449 -3.90 4.08 18.32
N ALA A 450 -2.62 4.30 18.06
CA ALA A 450 -2.15 5.31 17.11
C ALA A 450 -2.71 5.07 15.69
N PHE A 451 -2.71 3.82 15.20
CA PHE A 451 -3.32 3.49 13.91
C PHE A 451 -4.85 3.63 13.91
N ALA A 452 -5.54 3.31 15.01
CA ALA A 452 -6.99 3.51 15.12
C ALA A 452 -7.37 4.99 15.08
N VAL A 453 -6.70 5.83 15.88
CA VAL A 453 -6.87 7.30 15.90
C VAL A 453 -6.58 7.88 14.51
N PHE A 454 -5.45 7.50 13.91
CA PHE A 454 -5.09 7.91 12.55
C PHE A 454 -6.15 7.55 11.50
N ALA A 455 -6.73 6.34 11.59
CA ALA A 455 -7.77 5.89 10.67
C ALA A 455 -9.05 6.73 10.79
N VAL A 456 -9.48 7.10 12.00
CA VAL A 456 -10.64 7.98 12.22
C VAL A 456 -10.40 9.38 11.64
N PHE A 457 -9.27 10.02 11.98
CA PHE A 457 -8.93 11.34 11.45
C PHE A 457 -8.84 11.34 9.91
N SER A 458 -8.18 10.35 9.32
CA SER A 458 -8.04 10.21 7.87
C SER A 458 -9.37 9.94 7.17
N GLY A 459 -10.25 9.14 7.78
CA GLY A 459 -11.57 8.83 7.25
C GLY A 459 -12.49 10.06 7.25
N PHE A 460 -12.47 10.85 8.33
CA PHE A 460 -13.19 12.11 8.39
C PHE A 460 -12.65 13.13 7.37
N ALA A 461 -11.31 13.30 7.32
CA ALA A 461 -10.66 14.22 6.40
C ALA A 461 -10.94 13.90 4.92
N LEU A 462 -10.90 12.62 4.53
CA LEU A 462 -11.23 12.19 3.17
C LEU A 462 -12.74 12.28 2.88
N SER A 463 -13.61 12.06 3.87
CA SER A 463 -15.05 12.27 3.73
C SER A 463 -15.41 13.74 3.47
N PHE A 464 -14.81 14.65 4.26
CA PHE A 464 -14.91 16.08 4.08
C PHE A 464 -14.31 16.53 2.73
N GLY A 465 -13.12 16.04 2.39
CA GLY A 465 -12.45 16.32 1.11
C GLY A 465 -13.27 15.91 -0.11
N ASN A 466 -13.90 14.72 -0.08
CA ASN A 466 -14.81 14.26 -1.13
C ASN A 466 -16.03 15.18 -1.29
N THR A 467 -16.64 15.60 -0.17
CA THR A 467 -17.81 16.49 -0.17
C THR A 467 -17.43 17.88 -0.70
N LEU A 468 -16.33 18.44 -0.22
CA LEU A 468 -15.81 19.75 -0.63
C LEU A 468 -15.38 19.75 -2.11
N ALA A 469 -14.72 18.69 -2.58
CA ALA A 469 -14.35 18.51 -3.99
C ALA A 469 -15.58 18.52 -4.91
N GLY A 470 -16.69 17.90 -4.48
CA GLY A 470 -17.96 17.95 -5.20
C GLY A 470 -18.52 19.36 -5.32
N VAL A 471 -18.62 20.08 -4.19
CA VAL A 471 -19.11 21.47 -4.15
C VAL A 471 -18.24 22.42 -4.96
N LEU A 472 -16.92 22.30 -4.87
CA LEU A 472 -15.98 23.14 -5.63
C LEU A 472 -16.06 22.84 -7.15
N ASN A 473 -16.25 21.58 -7.55
CA ASN A 473 -16.40 21.23 -8.97
C ASN A 473 -17.70 21.77 -9.59
N ASP A 474 -18.83 21.73 -8.88
CA ASP A 474 -20.07 22.33 -9.37
C ASP A 474 -19.95 23.87 -9.46
N LYS A 475 -19.18 24.52 -8.58
CA LYS A 475 -18.94 25.97 -8.60
C LYS A 475 -17.91 26.44 -9.64
N ILE A 476 -16.88 25.63 -9.93
CA ILE A 476 -15.74 26.00 -10.77
C ILE A 476 -15.57 24.94 -11.88
N ALA A 477 -16.55 24.88 -12.79
CA ALA A 477 -16.50 24.21 -14.10
C ALA A 477 -15.86 22.80 -14.15
N GLY A 478 -16.04 21.98 -13.10
CA GLY A 478 -15.43 20.64 -13.02
C GLY A 478 -13.92 20.60 -12.77
N VAL A 479 -13.30 21.73 -12.40
CA VAL A 479 -11.88 21.83 -12.00
C VAL A 479 -11.67 22.28 -10.54
N GLY A 480 -12.70 22.76 -9.86
CA GLY A 480 -12.58 23.31 -8.50
C GLY A 480 -12.02 22.35 -7.45
N CYS A 481 -12.21 21.04 -7.60
CA CYS A 481 -11.59 20.06 -6.70
C CYS A 481 -10.06 20.12 -6.75
N PHE A 482 -9.45 20.36 -7.92
CA PHE A 482 -8.01 20.44 -8.08
C PHE A 482 -7.44 21.74 -7.48
N TYR A 483 -8.19 22.84 -7.53
CA TYR A 483 -7.85 24.06 -6.78
C TYR A 483 -7.87 23.80 -5.26
N GLY A 484 -8.91 23.13 -4.76
CA GLY A 484 -8.97 22.71 -3.35
C GLY A 484 -7.85 21.74 -2.97
N GLY A 485 -7.51 20.80 -3.85
CA GLY A 485 -6.41 19.84 -3.70
C GLY A 485 -5.04 20.51 -3.66
N ALA A 486 -4.79 21.47 -4.56
CA ALA A 486 -3.56 22.27 -4.55
C ALA A 486 -3.43 23.10 -3.26
N ALA A 487 -4.51 23.77 -2.83
CA ALA A 487 -4.52 24.55 -1.60
C ALA A 487 -4.28 23.70 -0.35
N ALA A 488 -5.02 22.58 -0.21
CA ALA A 488 -4.85 21.65 0.91
C ALA A 488 -3.47 20.96 0.90
N THR A 489 -2.93 20.61 -0.27
CA THR A 489 -1.56 20.05 -0.36
C THR A 489 -0.50 21.10 0.00
N THR A 490 -0.69 22.36 -0.39
CA THR A 490 0.19 23.47 0.00
C THR A 490 0.17 23.66 1.52
N ALA A 491 -1.01 23.68 2.14
CA ALA A 491 -1.15 23.73 3.59
C ALA A 491 -0.48 22.53 4.30
N ALA A 492 -0.67 21.31 3.78
CA ALA A 492 0.01 20.11 4.30
C ALA A 492 1.54 20.21 4.14
N THR A 493 2.05 20.83 3.07
CA THR A 493 3.48 21.05 2.83
C THR A 493 4.06 22.05 3.83
N LEU A 494 3.37 23.17 4.08
CA LEU A 494 3.78 24.16 5.08
C LEU A 494 3.80 23.54 6.49
N LEU A 495 2.75 22.78 6.85
CA LEU A 495 2.70 22.04 8.13
C LEU A 495 3.85 21.02 8.25
N LEU A 496 4.19 20.29 7.18
CA LEU A 496 5.31 19.35 7.14
C LEU A 496 6.66 20.05 7.36
N LEU A 497 6.86 21.21 6.73
CA LEU A 497 8.08 22.01 6.89
C LEU A 497 8.21 22.58 8.32
N VAL A 498 7.12 23.10 8.89
CA VAL A 498 7.06 23.56 10.29
C VAL A 498 7.35 22.40 11.25
N TYR A 499 6.74 21.23 11.04
CA TYR A 499 6.98 20.04 11.85
C TYR A 499 8.47 19.68 11.92
N PHE A 500 9.14 19.56 10.77
CA PHE A 500 10.57 19.26 10.76
C PHE A 500 11.45 20.41 11.28
N ALA A 501 10.99 21.66 11.26
CA ALA A 501 11.70 22.79 11.86
C ALA A 501 11.57 22.85 13.40
N VAL A 502 10.47 22.34 13.96
CA VAL A 502 10.21 22.32 15.42
C VAL A 502 10.68 21.01 16.08
N VAL A 503 10.42 19.86 15.45
CA VAL A 503 10.81 18.53 15.97
C VAL A 503 12.29 18.25 15.74
N GLY A 504 12.78 18.44 14.50
CA GLY A 504 14.17 18.10 14.14
C GLY A 504 15.24 18.93 14.86
N LYS A 505 14.88 20.10 15.43
CA LYS A 505 15.78 20.84 16.32
C LYS A 505 15.99 20.17 17.67
N LYS A 506 15.02 19.42 18.18
CA LYS A 506 15.12 18.73 19.49
C LYS A 506 16.00 17.48 19.41
N GLU A 507 16.01 16.80 18.28
CA GLU A 507 16.88 15.63 18.00
C GLU A 507 18.34 16.00 17.73
N GLN A 508 18.66 17.30 17.68
CA GLN A 508 20.04 17.83 17.64
C GLN A 508 20.44 18.50 18.97
N GLN A 509 19.59 18.42 19.99
CA GLN A 509 19.77 19.06 21.31
C GLN A 509 19.58 18.06 22.47
N ALA A 510 19.47 16.77 22.17
CA ALA A 510 19.30 15.65 23.09
C ALA A 510 20.17 14.46 22.64
#